data_AF-A0A7X0A9M5-F1
#
_entry.id   AF-A0A7X0A9M5-F1
#
_cell.length_a   1.000
_cell.length_b   1.000
_cell.length_c   1.000
_cell.angle_alpha   90.00
_cell.angle_beta   90.00
_cell.angle_gamma   90.00
#
_symmetry.space_group_name_H-M   'P 1'
#
loop_
_entity.id
_entity.type
_entity.pdbx_description
1 polymer ?
#
loop_
_entity_poly.entity_id
_entity_poly.type
_entity_poly.pdbx_seq_one_letter_code
_entity_poly.pdbx_strand_id
1 'polypeptide(L)'
;MLVQKLPCLVLLFFALCSSCKKSTLTPVMDDNGCISRIQRDYSDANKTDLATAQKLLQDNHIATGNIVVSRVILNDTITTNGPVHILQHVIVQQYANGLPILFAQISYHFNNGIFAETTGYLYNNVTLGTTPHTSLPQLRYLFVKASVKDYQALNKNIADSCLVAEFGYYDISPNSHGQLVKAWRVTPPKSDYPVAIIQDDNAKLLLYYNGLLTLNKAGE
;
A
#
# COMPACT_ATOMS: atom_id res chain seq x y z
N MET A 1 46.47 -54.98 -26.70
CA MET A 1 45.79 -54.40 -27.87
C MET A 1 44.35 -54.91 -27.90
N LEU A 2 43.38 -54.08 -27.53
CA LEU A 2 41.98 -54.26 -27.95
C LEU A 2 41.36 -52.86 -28.00
N VAL A 3 40.92 -52.48 -29.21
CA VAL A 3 40.20 -51.25 -29.50
C VAL A 3 38.72 -51.52 -29.29
N GLN A 4 38.00 -50.64 -28.57
CA GLN A 4 36.55 -50.58 -28.70
C GLN A 4 36.07 -49.14 -28.63
N LYS A 5 35.29 -48.77 -29.65
CA LYS A 5 34.72 -47.45 -29.93
C LYS A 5 33.44 -47.23 -29.09
N LEU A 6 33.20 -45.95 -28.79
CA LEU A 6 31.96 -45.20 -28.47
C LEU A 6 30.61 -45.94 -28.59
N PRO A 7 29.54 -45.57 -27.81
CA PRO A 7 28.97 -44.21 -27.91
C PRO A 7 28.31 -43.59 -26.66
N CYS A 8 28.32 -42.25 -26.67
CA CYS A 8 27.24 -41.31 -26.33
C CYS A 8 25.93 -41.93 -25.79
N LEU A 9 25.63 -41.73 -24.49
CA LEU A 9 24.29 -41.97 -23.96
C LEU A 9 24.00 -41.04 -22.77
N VAL A 10 22.90 -40.27 -22.92
CA VAL A 10 22.07 -39.66 -21.86
C VAL A 10 22.54 -38.33 -21.25
N LEU A 11 22.56 -37.29 -22.09
CA LEU A 11 22.05 -35.96 -21.71
C LEU A 11 20.53 -36.07 -21.45
N LEU A 12 20.11 -36.38 -20.22
CA LEU A 12 18.68 -36.40 -19.85
C LEU A 12 18.44 -36.40 -18.32
N PHE A 13 19.00 -35.41 -17.62
CA PHE A 13 18.75 -35.20 -16.18
C PHE A 13 18.42 -33.74 -15.81
N PHE A 14 17.77 -33.00 -16.71
CA PHE A 14 17.27 -31.63 -16.44
C PHE A 14 15.76 -31.48 -16.66
N ALA A 15 14.96 -32.45 -16.23
CA ALA A 15 13.49 -32.35 -16.32
C ALA A 15 12.76 -32.96 -15.11
N LEU A 16 13.32 -32.81 -13.90
CA LEU A 16 12.59 -33.18 -12.69
C LEU A 16 12.27 -31.93 -11.87
N CYS A 17 10.96 -31.65 -11.84
CA CYS A 17 10.24 -30.97 -10.77
C CYS A 17 10.17 -29.43 -10.79
N SER A 18 9.87 -28.82 -11.93
CA SER A 18 9.00 -27.63 -11.91
C SER A 18 7.54 -28.08 -11.72
N SER A 19 7.21 -28.59 -10.54
CA SER A 19 5.82 -28.80 -10.13
C SER A 19 5.21 -27.43 -9.88
N CYS A 20 4.75 -26.79 -10.96
CA CYS A 20 3.80 -25.69 -10.89
C CYS A 20 2.53 -26.24 -10.26
N LYS A 21 2.43 -26.21 -8.92
CA LYS A 21 1.16 -26.38 -8.24
C LYS A 21 0.23 -25.30 -8.79
N LYS A 22 -0.69 -25.68 -9.68
CA LYS A 22 -1.84 -24.83 -10.04
C LYS A 22 -2.46 -24.38 -8.73
N SER A 23 -2.45 -23.07 -8.47
CA SER A 23 -3.14 -22.50 -7.32
C SER A 23 -4.60 -22.96 -7.39
N THR A 24 -5.00 -23.81 -6.46
CA THR A 24 -6.38 -24.28 -6.31
C THR A 24 -7.17 -23.19 -5.61
N LEU A 25 -7.37 -22.08 -6.30
CA LEU A 25 -8.41 -21.13 -5.95
C LEU A 25 -9.75 -21.84 -6.15
N THR A 26 -10.49 -22.07 -5.07
CA THR A 26 -11.91 -22.39 -5.22
C THR A 26 -12.58 -21.15 -5.80
N PRO A 27 -13.31 -21.24 -6.91
CA PRO A 27 -14.00 -20.07 -7.46
C PRO A 27 -14.96 -19.48 -6.42
N VAL A 28 -15.00 -18.15 -6.26
CA VAL A 28 -16.18 -17.53 -5.65
C VAL A 28 -17.31 -17.68 -6.67
N MET A 29 -18.46 -18.19 -6.25
CA MET A 29 -19.63 -18.31 -7.10
C MET A 29 -20.03 -16.90 -7.57
N ASP A 30 -20.32 -16.75 -8.87
CA ASP A 30 -20.78 -15.51 -9.51
C ASP A 30 -19.79 -14.32 -9.49
N ASP A 31 -18.47 -14.58 -9.49
CA ASP A 31 -17.46 -13.53 -9.66
C ASP A 31 -17.25 -13.13 -11.14
N ASN A 32 -18.01 -12.14 -11.61
CA ASN A 32 -17.96 -11.64 -13.00
C ASN A 32 -17.09 -10.38 -13.19
N GLY A 33 -16.55 -9.81 -12.11
CA GLY A 33 -15.84 -8.55 -12.19
C GLY A 33 -14.38 -8.68 -12.63
N CYS A 34 -13.66 -7.55 -12.63
CA CYS A 34 -12.29 -7.48 -13.11
C CYS A 34 -11.32 -6.98 -12.03
N ILE A 35 -10.02 -7.09 -12.28
CA ILE A 35 -9.00 -6.49 -11.41
C ILE A 35 -7.80 -6.05 -12.25
N SER A 36 -7.28 -4.86 -11.98
CA SER A 36 -6.08 -4.33 -12.63
C SER A 36 -5.06 -3.87 -11.60
N ARG A 37 -3.78 -3.93 -11.98
CA ARG A 37 -2.70 -3.33 -11.20
C ARG A 37 -2.65 -1.83 -11.49
N ILE A 38 -2.47 -1.02 -10.46
CA ILE A 38 -2.25 0.42 -10.58
C ILE A 38 -1.01 0.87 -9.79
N GLN A 39 -0.50 2.03 -10.16
CA GLN A 39 0.35 2.86 -9.31
C GLN A 39 -0.47 4.10 -8.99
N ARG A 40 -0.72 4.36 -7.70
CA ARG A 40 -1.48 5.53 -7.28
C ARG A 40 -0.58 6.76 -7.33
N ASP A 41 -1.11 7.84 -7.88
CA ASP A 41 -0.53 9.15 -7.71
C ASP A 41 -0.97 9.71 -6.36
N TYR A 42 -0.01 9.86 -5.45
CA TYR A 42 -0.24 10.46 -4.13
C TYR A 42 0.06 11.95 -4.11
N SER A 43 0.49 12.56 -5.21
CA SER A 43 0.86 13.97 -5.21
C SER A 43 -0.35 14.87 -4.95
N ASP A 44 -0.11 15.97 -4.22
CA ASP A 44 -1.10 17.03 -4.06
C ASP A 44 -1.45 17.61 -5.45
N ALA A 45 -2.75 17.65 -5.75
CA ALA A 45 -3.24 18.16 -7.03
C ALA A 45 -3.05 19.68 -7.17
N ASN A 46 -2.88 20.43 -6.07
CA ASN A 46 -2.61 21.86 -6.09
C ASN A 46 -1.10 22.12 -6.30
N LYS A 47 -0.75 22.43 -7.55
CA LYS A 47 0.65 22.69 -7.95
C LYS A 47 1.30 23.87 -7.23
N THR A 48 0.52 24.89 -6.85
CA THR A 48 1.06 26.08 -6.17
C THR A 48 1.44 25.74 -4.73
N ASP A 49 0.55 25.03 -4.02
CA ASP A 49 0.82 24.60 -2.65
C ASP A 49 1.95 23.58 -2.61
N LEU A 50 2.00 22.68 -3.60
CA LEU A 50 3.08 21.72 -3.77
C LEU A 50 4.45 22.40 -3.91
N ALA A 51 4.57 23.44 -4.75
CA ALA A 51 5.82 24.18 -4.91
C ALA A 51 6.25 24.88 -3.61
N THR A 52 5.29 25.43 -2.87
CA THR A 52 5.53 26.08 -1.58
C THR A 52 5.99 25.07 -0.52
N ALA A 53 5.33 23.90 -0.45
CA ALA A 53 5.71 22.81 0.44
C ALA A 53 7.11 22.26 0.12
N GLN A 54 7.43 22.10 -1.16
CA GLN A 54 8.78 21.68 -1.59
C GLN A 54 9.84 22.66 -1.13
N LYS A 55 9.60 23.97 -1.31
CA LYS A 55 10.50 25.01 -0.82
C LYS A 55 10.65 24.95 0.71
N LEU A 56 9.54 24.79 1.43
CA LEU A 56 9.53 24.73 2.89
C LEU A 56 10.35 23.53 3.42
N LEU A 57 10.21 22.36 2.79
CA LEU A 57 11.02 21.17 3.10
C LEU A 57 12.51 21.43 2.83
N GLN A 58 12.85 22.04 1.68
CA GLN A 58 14.23 22.34 1.28
C GLN A 58 14.90 23.36 2.20
N ASP A 59 14.20 24.46 2.51
CA ASP A 59 14.71 25.55 3.38
C ASP A 59 14.99 25.04 4.81
N ASN A 60 14.30 23.98 5.23
CA ASN A 60 14.49 23.32 6.53
C ASN A 60 15.36 22.04 6.45
N HIS A 61 16.05 21.81 5.33
CA HIS A 61 16.96 20.66 5.12
C HIS A 61 16.30 19.28 5.29
N ILE A 62 15.01 19.17 5.02
CA ILE A 62 14.27 17.90 5.08
C ILE A 62 14.47 17.16 3.75
N ALA A 63 14.95 15.91 3.82
CA ALA A 63 15.19 15.09 2.65
C ALA A 63 13.88 14.72 1.94
N THR A 64 13.83 14.93 0.62
CA THR A 64 12.62 14.69 -0.19
C THR A 64 12.69 13.48 -1.11
N GLY A 65 13.85 12.80 -1.19
CA GLY A 65 14.09 11.76 -2.20
C GLY A 65 13.19 10.52 -2.11
N ASN A 66 12.62 10.24 -0.94
CA ASN A 66 11.79 9.06 -0.66
C ASN A 66 10.37 9.45 -0.20
N ILE A 67 9.94 10.68 -0.48
CA ILE A 67 8.61 11.16 -0.10
C ILE A 67 7.95 11.90 -1.26
N VAL A 68 6.62 11.86 -1.29
CA VAL A 68 5.79 12.65 -2.19
C VAL A 68 4.84 13.48 -1.35
N VAL A 69 4.83 14.80 -1.54
CA VAL A 69 3.88 15.69 -0.86
C VAL A 69 2.48 15.35 -1.33
N SER A 70 1.63 14.91 -0.40
CA SER A 70 0.28 14.42 -0.68
C SER A 70 -0.82 15.36 -0.25
N ARG A 71 -0.52 16.25 0.70
CA ARG A 71 -1.43 17.31 1.12
C ARG A 71 -0.67 18.44 1.78
N VAL A 72 -1.10 19.67 1.54
CA VAL A 72 -0.53 20.85 2.17
C VAL A 72 -1.62 21.69 2.85
N ILE A 73 -1.29 22.27 4.01
CA ILE A 73 -2.11 23.27 4.70
C ILE A 73 -1.15 24.41 5.08
N LEU A 74 -1.27 25.59 4.47
CA LEU A 74 -0.26 26.66 4.59
C LEU A 74 -0.61 27.81 5.54
N ASN A 75 -1.89 27.96 5.86
CA ASN A 75 -2.41 29.17 6.53
C ASN A 75 -3.25 28.82 7.76
N ASP A 76 -2.87 27.79 8.50
CA ASP A 76 -3.54 27.51 9.77
C ASP A 76 -3.03 28.51 10.81
N THR A 77 -3.91 29.36 11.33
CA THR A 77 -3.49 30.46 12.21
C THR A 77 -4.00 30.24 13.62
N ILE A 78 -3.09 30.32 14.59
CA ILE A 78 -3.43 30.30 16.01
C ILE A 78 -3.10 31.65 16.61
N THR A 79 -4.11 32.24 17.27
CA THR A 79 -3.97 33.45 18.08
C THR A 79 -4.37 33.14 19.51
N THR A 80 -3.43 32.70 20.32
CA THR A 80 -3.62 32.60 21.78
C THR A 80 -2.66 33.57 22.47
N ASN A 81 -3.17 34.73 22.88
CA ASN A 81 -2.49 35.75 23.69
C ASN A 81 -1.05 36.07 23.25
N GLY A 82 -0.85 36.43 21.98
CA GLY A 82 0.48 36.72 21.42
C GLY A 82 0.42 37.10 19.93
N PRO A 83 1.58 37.20 19.26
CA PRO A 83 1.64 37.41 17.81
C PRO A 83 0.95 36.26 17.06
N VAL A 84 0.40 36.56 15.87
CA VAL A 84 -0.20 35.54 15.00
C VAL A 84 0.88 34.56 14.58
N HIS A 85 0.67 33.28 14.86
CA HIS A 85 1.51 32.19 14.34
C HIS A 85 0.84 31.59 13.11
N ILE A 86 1.60 31.48 12.02
CA ILE A 86 1.19 30.77 10.81
C ILE A 86 1.75 29.36 10.91
N LEU A 87 0.88 28.41 11.19
CA LEU A 87 1.18 26.99 11.17
C LEU A 87 1.02 26.46 9.74
N GLN A 88 2.05 25.75 9.29
CA GLN A 88 2.03 25.05 8.02
C GLN A 88 2.22 23.55 8.25
N HIS A 89 1.44 22.75 7.53
CA HIS A 89 1.47 21.30 7.58
C HIS A 89 1.75 20.76 6.17
N VAL A 90 2.81 19.98 6.05
CA VAL A 90 3.16 19.28 4.82
C VAL A 90 3.03 17.78 5.10
N ILE A 91 1.95 17.19 4.60
CA ILE A 91 1.69 15.75 4.70
C ILE A 91 2.28 15.07 3.48
N VAL A 92 3.03 14.01 3.70
CA VAL A 92 3.74 13.29 2.63
C VAL A 92 3.49 11.79 2.70
N GLN A 93 3.41 11.17 1.53
CA GLN A 93 3.44 9.73 1.34
C GLN A 93 4.90 9.25 1.24
N GLN A 94 5.27 8.24 2.04
CA GLN A 94 6.60 7.65 1.99
C GLN A 94 6.73 6.57 0.92
N TYR A 95 7.94 6.47 0.36
CA TYR A 95 8.35 5.46 -0.61
C TYR A 95 9.65 4.79 -0.17
N ALA A 96 9.81 3.53 -0.53
CA ALA A 96 11.09 2.83 -0.44
C ALA A 96 11.28 1.95 -1.67
N ASN A 97 12.49 1.90 -2.22
CA ASN A 97 12.82 1.11 -3.42
C ASN A 97 11.82 1.36 -4.58
N GLY A 98 11.31 2.59 -4.72
CA GLY A 98 10.32 2.97 -5.73
C GLY A 98 8.87 2.51 -5.48
N LEU A 99 8.57 1.89 -4.33
CA LEU A 99 7.23 1.43 -3.94
C LEU A 99 6.68 2.24 -2.77
N PRO A 100 5.36 2.50 -2.72
CA PRO A 100 4.74 3.21 -1.60
C PRO A 100 4.76 2.34 -0.34
N ILE A 101 4.95 2.97 0.81
CA ILE A 101 4.65 2.36 2.11
C ILE A 101 3.18 2.68 2.45
N LEU A 102 2.32 1.70 2.26
CA LEU A 102 0.87 1.82 2.37
C LEU A 102 0.47 2.32 3.76
N PHE A 103 -0.35 3.37 3.79
CA PHE A 103 -0.82 4.07 5.00
C PHE A 103 0.27 4.69 5.89
N ALA A 104 1.50 4.84 5.39
CA ALA A 104 2.60 5.44 6.12
C ALA A 104 2.79 6.92 5.74
N GLN A 105 1.76 7.74 5.95
CA GLN A 105 1.90 9.17 5.81
C GLN A 105 2.60 9.76 7.05
N ILE A 106 3.42 10.77 6.83
CA ILE A 106 3.99 11.60 7.90
C ILE A 106 3.65 13.06 7.61
N SER A 107 3.57 13.85 8.68
CA SER A 107 3.30 15.27 8.61
C SER A 107 4.50 16.03 9.16
N TYR A 108 5.04 16.95 8.35
CA TYR A 108 5.99 17.95 8.82
C TYR A 108 5.24 19.22 9.19
N HIS A 109 5.51 19.72 10.39
CA HIS A 109 4.85 20.89 10.96
C HIS A 109 5.86 22.03 11.02
N PHE A 110 5.42 23.22 10.61
CA PHE A 110 6.24 24.42 10.60
C PHE A 110 5.48 25.55 11.29
N ASN A 111 6.22 26.43 11.96
CA ASN A 111 5.72 27.65 12.57
C ASN A 111 6.46 28.83 11.93
N ASN A 112 5.72 29.68 11.22
CA ASN A 112 6.26 30.82 10.46
C ASN A 112 7.39 30.40 9.51
N GLY A 113 7.24 29.27 8.84
CA GLY A 113 8.21 28.73 7.88
C GLY A 113 9.38 27.94 8.49
N ILE A 114 9.47 27.86 9.82
CA ILE A 114 10.54 27.15 10.54
C ILE A 114 10.02 25.80 11.01
N PHE A 115 10.78 24.73 10.78
CA PHE A 115 10.44 23.39 11.23
C PHE A 115 10.23 23.34 12.75
N ALA A 116 9.10 22.76 13.16
CA ALA A 116 8.73 22.60 14.55
C ALA A 116 8.79 21.13 14.96
N GLU A 117 8.04 20.26 14.28
CA GLU A 117 7.95 18.84 14.62
C GLU A 117 7.54 17.96 13.44
N THR A 118 7.71 16.65 13.61
CA THR A 118 7.21 15.63 12.69
C THR A 118 6.22 14.74 13.43
N THR A 119 5.05 14.52 12.82
CA THR A 119 4.06 13.55 13.29
C THR A 119 4.07 12.31 12.38
N GLY A 120 4.14 11.13 12.99
CA GLY A 120 4.17 9.84 12.30
C GLY A 120 5.54 9.16 12.38
N TYR A 121 5.69 8.03 11.68
CA TYR A 121 6.90 7.22 11.71
C TYR A 121 7.63 7.24 10.37
N LEU A 122 8.91 7.60 10.38
CA LEU A 122 9.77 7.58 9.21
C LEU A 122 10.42 6.20 9.04
N TYR A 123 10.13 5.53 7.92
CA TYR A 123 10.71 4.23 7.61
C TYR A 123 12.05 4.40 6.90
N ASN A 124 13.12 3.94 7.54
CA ASN A 124 14.48 3.97 6.99
C ASN A 124 14.95 2.54 6.67
N ASN A 125 15.88 2.43 5.71
CA ASN A 125 16.61 1.19 5.41
C ASN A 125 15.73 -0.03 5.07
N VAL A 126 14.70 0.15 4.24
CA VAL A 126 13.84 -0.97 3.80
C VAL A 126 14.61 -1.91 2.87
N THR A 127 14.87 -3.14 3.33
CA THR A 127 15.64 -4.16 2.60
C THR A 127 14.78 -5.12 1.77
N LEU A 128 13.46 -4.91 1.75
CA LEU A 128 12.52 -5.76 1.01
C LEU A 128 12.69 -5.57 -0.51
N GLY A 129 12.51 -6.67 -1.25
CA GLY A 129 12.49 -6.65 -2.71
C GLY A 129 11.22 -6.03 -3.30
N THR A 130 11.22 -5.79 -4.61
CA THR A 130 10.14 -5.08 -5.33
C THR A 130 9.31 -5.96 -6.25
N THR A 131 9.58 -7.27 -6.28
CA THR A 131 8.88 -8.22 -7.16
C THR A 131 7.62 -8.76 -6.48
N PRO A 132 6.44 -8.60 -7.10
CA PRO A 132 5.20 -9.21 -6.62
C PRO A 132 5.16 -10.71 -6.90
N HIS A 133 4.56 -11.48 -5.98
CA HIS A 133 4.37 -12.92 -6.08
C HIS A 133 2.89 -13.33 -6.21
N THR A 134 1.97 -12.59 -5.57
CA THR A 134 0.54 -12.88 -5.63
C THR A 134 -0.07 -12.37 -6.95
N SER A 135 -0.84 -13.23 -7.62
CA SER A 135 -1.49 -12.89 -8.89
C SER A 135 -2.76 -12.04 -8.68
N LEU A 136 -3.12 -11.21 -9.66
CA LEU A 136 -4.33 -10.39 -9.59
C LEU A 136 -5.62 -11.23 -9.36
N PRO A 137 -5.85 -12.36 -10.05
CA PRO A 137 -7.02 -13.20 -9.76
C PRO A 137 -7.08 -13.70 -8.31
N GLN A 138 -5.94 -14.02 -7.71
CA GLN A 138 -5.86 -14.43 -6.30
C GLN A 138 -6.26 -13.26 -5.37
N LEU A 139 -5.81 -12.04 -5.66
CA LEU A 139 -6.17 -10.85 -4.88
C LEU A 139 -7.67 -10.57 -4.93
N ARG A 140 -8.27 -10.65 -6.12
CA ARG A 140 -9.71 -10.47 -6.30
C ARG A 140 -10.49 -11.50 -5.51
N TYR A 141 -10.13 -12.78 -5.64
CA TYR A 141 -10.75 -13.86 -4.87
C TYR A 141 -10.76 -13.55 -3.37
N LEU A 142 -9.62 -13.15 -2.82
CA LEU A 142 -9.49 -12.85 -1.39
C LEU A 142 -10.31 -11.63 -0.97
N PHE A 143 -10.35 -10.59 -1.80
CA PHE A 143 -11.14 -9.39 -1.56
C PHE A 143 -12.64 -9.69 -1.53
N VAL A 144 -13.15 -10.36 -2.58
CA VAL A 144 -14.59 -10.70 -2.70
C VAL A 144 -14.99 -11.66 -1.58
N LYS A 145 -14.15 -12.63 -1.25
CA LYS A 145 -14.39 -13.54 -0.12
C LYS A 145 -14.47 -12.79 1.22
N ALA A 146 -13.60 -11.81 1.43
CA ALA A 146 -13.62 -10.98 2.63
C ALA A 146 -14.89 -10.10 2.68
N SER A 147 -15.28 -9.50 1.55
CA SER A 147 -16.47 -8.65 1.48
C SER A 147 -17.77 -9.42 1.73
N VAL A 148 -17.89 -10.65 1.21
CA VAL A 148 -19.06 -11.50 1.46
C VAL A 148 -19.17 -11.90 2.93
N LYS A 149 -18.04 -12.16 3.60
CA LYS A 149 -18.02 -12.51 5.02
C LYS A 149 -18.45 -11.34 5.91
N ASP A 150 -18.17 -10.11 5.49
CA ASP A 150 -18.45 -8.91 6.25
C ASP A 150 -19.90 -8.44 6.06
N TYR A 151 -20.87 -9.21 6.58
CA TYR A 151 -22.35 -9.12 6.43
C TYR A 151 -22.99 -7.71 6.29
N GLN A 152 -22.33 -6.63 6.72
CA GLN A 152 -22.78 -5.25 6.55
C GLN A 152 -22.46 -4.64 5.17
N ALA A 153 -21.46 -5.16 4.46
CA ALA A 153 -21.07 -4.72 3.12
C ALA A 153 -21.94 -5.37 2.03
N LEU A 154 -23.26 -5.37 2.20
CA LEU A 154 -24.20 -5.80 1.15
C LEU A 154 -24.40 -4.69 0.08
N ASN A 155 -23.30 -4.24 -0.51
CA ASN A 155 -23.36 -3.84 -1.91
C ASN A 155 -23.28 -5.13 -2.73
N LYS A 156 -24.45 -5.65 -3.13
CA LYS A 156 -24.59 -6.84 -4.00
C LYS A 156 -23.76 -6.77 -5.29
N ASN A 157 -23.18 -5.62 -5.60
CA ASN A 157 -22.46 -5.34 -6.84
C ASN A 157 -20.94 -5.53 -6.74
N ILE A 158 -20.33 -5.86 -5.59
CA ILE A 158 -18.86 -6.03 -5.52
C ILE A 158 -18.39 -7.17 -6.43
N ALA A 159 -19.10 -8.30 -6.43
CA ALA A 159 -18.81 -9.47 -7.26
C ALA A 159 -18.82 -9.14 -8.77
N ASP A 160 -19.65 -8.19 -9.20
CA ASP A 160 -19.74 -7.75 -10.60
C ASP A 160 -18.88 -6.52 -10.91
N SER A 161 -18.26 -5.90 -9.90
CA SER A 161 -17.48 -4.67 -10.05
C SER A 161 -16.00 -4.94 -10.34
N CYS A 162 -15.35 -4.02 -11.04
CA CYS A 162 -13.90 -4.01 -11.17
C CYS A 162 -13.21 -3.51 -9.88
N LEU A 163 -12.05 -4.08 -9.59
CA LEU A 163 -11.15 -3.69 -8.50
C LEU A 163 -9.82 -3.17 -9.07
N VAL A 164 -9.08 -2.47 -8.23
CA VAL A 164 -7.70 -2.07 -8.49
C VAL A 164 -6.80 -2.59 -7.37
N ALA A 165 -5.58 -2.96 -7.72
CA ALA A 165 -4.57 -3.45 -6.79
C ALA A 165 -3.29 -2.62 -6.90
N GLU A 166 -2.86 -2.08 -5.77
CA GLU A 166 -1.64 -1.30 -5.62
C GLU A 166 -0.61 -2.10 -4.81
N PHE A 167 0.60 -2.25 -5.36
CA PHE A 167 1.67 -3.01 -4.72
C PHE A 167 2.58 -2.07 -3.92
N GLY A 168 2.89 -2.44 -2.68
CA GLY A 168 3.74 -1.66 -1.81
C GLY A 168 4.21 -2.42 -0.58
N TYR A 169 4.64 -1.67 0.43
CA TYR A 169 4.97 -2.22 1.74
C TYR A 169 3.90 -1.86 2.75
N TYR A 170 3.67 -2.73 3.73
CA TYR A 170 2.72 -2.48 4.81
C TYR A 170 3.37 -2.82 6.15
N ASP A 171 3.21 -1.95 7.15
CA ASP A 171 3.68 -2.20 8.50
C ASP A 171 2.65 -3.05 9.26
N ILE A 172 3.05 -4.27 9.60
CA ILE A 172 2.21 -5.20 10.37
C ILE A 172 2.32 -4.97 11.88
N SER A 173 3.14 -4.01 12.31
CA SER A 173 3.44 -3.72 13.71
C SER A 173 3.13 -2.27 14.08
N PRO A 174 1.88 -1.79 13.93
CA PRO A 174 1.56 -0.35 13.99
C PRO A 174 1.88 0.35 15.33
N ASN A 175 2.15 -0.40 16.41
CA ASN A 175 2.50 0.18 17.71
C ASN A 175 4.02 0.31 17.92
N SER A 176 4.80 -0.65 17.41
CA SER A 176 6.27 -0.65 17.55
C SER A 176 6.97 -0.09 16.31
N HIS A 177 6.25 -0.10 15.19
CA HIS A 177 6.71 0.18 13.85
C HIS A 177 7.89 -0.69 13.37
N GLY A 178 8.18 -0.58 12.08
CA GLY A 178 9.40 -1.13 11.48
C GLY A 178 9.32 -2.58 10.98
N GLN A 179 8.21 -3.29 11.20
CA GLN A 179 8.00 -4.61 10.58
C GLN A 179 7.21 -4.46 9.28
N LEU A 180 7.93 -4.14 8.21
CA LEU A 180 7.36 -4.07 6.88
C LEU A 180 7.25 -5.46 6.23
N VAL A 181 6.17 -5.66 5.47
CA VAL A 181 6.01 -6.78 4.54
C VAL A 181 5.61 -6.28 3.16
N LYS A 182 5.89 -7.04 2.10
CA LYS A 182 5.32 -6.79 0.77
C LYS A 182 3.82 -7.08 0.82
N ALA A 183 3.02 -6.14 0.35
CA ALA A 183 1.57 -6.22 0.42
C ALA A 183 0.88 -5.56 -0.77
N TRP A 184 -0.39 -5.91 -0.93
CA TRP A 184 -1.30 -5.37 -1.89
C TRP A 184 -2.42 -4.61 -1.18
N ARG A 185 -2.63 -3.35 -1.57
CA ARG A 185 -3.86 -2.61 -1.29
C ARG A 185 -4.85 -2.87 -2.41
N VAL A 186 -6.01 -3.45 -2.09
CA VAL A 186 -7.09 -3.72 -3.05
C VAL A 186 -8.31 -2.89 -2.69
N THR A 187 -8.85 -2.14 -3.66
CA THR A 187 -10.05 -1.29 -3.50
C THR A 187 -10.87 -1.28 -4.78
N PRO A 188 -12.13 -0.81 -4.76
CA PRO A 188 -12.78 -0.32 -5.97
C PRO A 188 -12.00 0.85 -6.60
N PRO A 189 -12.07 1.06 -7.92
CA PRO A 189 -11.50 2.22 -8.60
C PRO A 189 -12.05 3.51 -7.99
N LYS A 190 -11.16 4.50 -7.78
CA LYS A 190 -11.51 5.83 -7.26
C LYS A 190 -12.25 5.83 -5.91
N SER A 191 -12.13 4.75 -5.14
CA SER A 191 -12.67 4.65 -3.79
C SER A 191 -11.56 4.28 -2.80
N ASP A 192 -11.70 4.76 -1.56
CA ASP A 192 -10.86 4.34 -0.45
C ASP A 192 -11.43 3.13 0.30
N TYR A 193 -12.73 2.87 0.17
CA TYR A 193 -13.43 1.74 0.82
C TYR A 193 -14.40 1.03 -0.13
N PRO A 194 -14.70 -0.27 0.09
CA PRO A 194 -13.96 -1.19 0.97
C PRO A 194 -12.50 -1.34 0.56
N VAL A 195 -11.64 -1.65 1.52
CA VAL A 195 -10.20 -1.89 1.32
C VAL A 195 -9.78 -3.21 1.93
N ALA A 196 -8.94 -3.94 1.20
CA ALA A 196 -8.21 -5.08 1.74
C ALA A 196 -6.71 -4.84 1.66
N ILE A 197 -5.99 -5.32 2.68
CA ILE A 197 -4.53 -5.46 2.66
C ILE A 197 -4.20 -6.93 2.67
N ILE A 198 -3.49 -7.37 1.64
CA ILE A 198 -3.15 -8.77 1.40
C ILE A 198 -1.64 -8.88 1.32
N GLN A 199 -1.03 -9.72 2.16
CA GLN A 199 0.40 -9.99 2.14
C GLN A 199 0.78 -10.75 0.86
N ASP A 200 1.84 -10.31 0.19
CA ASP A 200 2.20 -10.80 -1.15
C ASP A 200 2.82 -12.20 -1.16
N ASP A 201 3.57 -12.58 -0.13
CA ASP A 201 4.35 -13.84 -0.16
C ASP A 201 3.50 -15.09 0.10
N ASN A 202 2.39 -14.96 0.81
CA ASN A 202 1.54 -16.08 1.22
C ASN A 202 0.04 -15.82 0.98
N ALA A 203 -0.31 -14.71 0.32
CA ALA A 203 -1.68 -14.30 0.05
C ALA A 203 -2.56 -14.22 1.33
N LYS A 204 -1.95 -13.91 2.48
CA LYS A 204 -2.66 -13.75 3.75
C LYS A 204 -3.41 -12.42 3.77
N LEU A 205 -4.71 -12.45 4.04
CA LEU A 205 -5.48 -11.25 4.33
C LEU A 205 -5.03 -10.68 5.69
N LEU A 206 -4.44 -9.49 5.67
CA LEU A 206 -3.97 -8.77 6.86
C LEU A 206 -5.06 -7.86 7.43
N LEU A 207 -5.80 -7.20 6.56
CA LEU A 207 -6.87 -6.26 6.91
C LEU A 207 -7.98 -6.35 5.87
N TYR A 208 -9.23 -6.27 6.31
CA TYR A 208 -10.36 -5.89 5.48
C TYR A 208 -11.20 -4.87 6.25
N TYR A 209 -11.55 -3.75 5.62
CA TYR A 209 -12.39 -2.73 6.22
C TYR A 209 -13.35 -2.15 5.18
N ASN A 210 -14.64 -2.13 5.52
CA ASN A 210 -15.71 -1.70 4.63
C ASN A 210 -16.02 -0.20 4.67
N GLY A 211 -15.37 0.57 5.54
CA GLY A 211 -15.62 2.00 5.73
C GLY A 211 -16.79 2.33 6.67
N LEU A 212 -17.45 1.34 7.26
CA LEU A 212 -18.54 1.53 8.22
C LEU A 212 -18.01 1.36 9.64
N LEU A 213 -18.32 2.33 10.50
CA LEU A 213 -18.15 2.22 11.95
C LEU A 213 -19.50 1.89 12.56
N THR A 214 -19.72 0.65 12.97
CA THR A 214 -20.91 0.31 13.74
C THR A 214 -20.68 0.71 15.20
N LEU A 215 -21.34 1.75 15.66
CA LEU A 215 -21.43 2.04 17.08
C LEU A 215 -22.39 1.02 17.70
N ASN A 216 -21.87 0.10 18.50
CA ASN A 216 -22.75 -0.69 19.37
C ASN A 216 -23.42 0.30 20.32
N LYS A 217 -24.76 0.30 20.39
CA LYS A 217 -25.46 0.95 21.50
C LYS A 217 -24.88 0.35 22.78
N ALA A 218 -24.30 1.19 23.64
CA ALA A 218 -24.01 0.80 25.01
C ALA A 218 -25.34 0.27 25.59
N GLY A 219 -25.34 -0.96 26.09
CA GLY A 219 -26.53 -1.56 26.68
C GLY A 219 -27.10 -0.63 27.75
N GLU A 220 -28.39 -0.33 27.63
CA GLU A 220 -29.22 0.17 28.73
C GLU A 220 -29.37 -0.90 29.81
#